data_AF-A0A3M8CI75-F1
#
_entry.id   AF-A0A3M8CI75-F1
#
_cell.length_a   1.000
_cell.length_b   1.000
_cell.length_c   1.000
_cell.angle_alpha   90.00
_cell.angle_beta   90.00
_cell.angle_gamma   90.00
#
_symmetry.space_group_name_H-M   'P 1'
#
loop_
_entity.id
_entity.type
_entity.pdbx_description
1 polymer ?
#
loop_
_entity_poly.entity_id
_entity_poly.type
_entity_poly.pdbx_seq_one_letter_code
_entity_poly.pdbx_strand_id
1 'polypeptide(L)'
;MNIDVFSDSVCPWCRIGKKNLFDAIEQWTGEPIQVHFRTYLLSPELPKEGKPFFEAMASKGSPDMIMQMLTQVTRAGEAVNIPFRFDKVERMPNTLASHQFIKSVPEEDTTRVVDAIFKAYFEDGKDIGDVEVLLGLADDLGLDVEHVREAIENERKMDEIQADIAFARENQITGVPFFVINGKLALSGAHPVENFLKAFKQVTEMEG
;
A
#
# COMPACT_ATOMS: atom_id res chain seq x y z
N MET A 1 -13.63 10.40 11.95
CA MET A 1 -13.86 9.73 10.67
C MET A 1 -12.84 8.62 10.51
N ASN A 2 -13.26 7.45 10.05
CA ASN A 2 -12.39 6.29 9.81
C ASN A 2 -12.28 6.04 8.32
N ILE A 3 -11.08 5.74 7.84
CA ILE A 3 -10.80 5.44 6.45
C ILE A 3 -10.05 4.11 6.38
N ASP A 4 -10.69 3.08 5.84
CA ASP A 4 -10.01 1.83 5.50
C ASP A 4 -9.36 1.97 4.10
N VAL A 5 -8.07 1.64 4.00
CA VAL A 5 -7.27 1.73 2.78
C VAL A 5 -6.81 0.35 2.37
N PHE A 6 -7.49 -0.27 1.41
CA PHE A 6 -7.02 -1.50 0.78
C PHE A 6 -5.86 -1.16 -0.16
N SER A 7 -4.71 -1.76 0.14
CA SER A 7 -3.45 -1.43 -0.51
C SER A 7 -2.58 -2.67 -0.67
N ASP A 8 -1.70 -2.65 -1.65
CA ASP A 8 -0.62 -3.61 -1.80
C ASP A 8 0.73 -2.89 -1.92
N SER A 9 1.78 -3.43 -1.29
CA SER A 9 3.08 -2.77 -1.14
C SER A 9 3.87 -2.68 -2.46
N VAL A 10 3.51 -3.50 -3.46
CA VAL A 10 4.06 -3.43 -4.83
C VAL A 10 3.21 -2.61 -5.80
N CYS A 11 2.12 -1.99 -5.34
CA CYS A 11 1.24 -1.18 -6.20
C CYS A 11 1.69 0.30 -6.20
N PRO A 12 2.21 0.84 -7.32
CA PRO A 12 2.68 2.22 -7.37
C PRO A 12 1.51 3.22 -7.28
N TRP A 13 0.33 2.85 -7.75
CA TRP A 13 -0.88 3.66 -7.56
C TRP A 13 -1.32 3.71 -6.10
N CYS A 14 -1.05 2.67 -5.29
CA CYS A 14 -1.33 2.73 -3.84
C CYS A 14 -0.48 3.78 -3.15
N ARG A 15 0.80 3.88 -3.55
CA ARG A 15 1.70 4.91 -3.04
C ARG A 15 1.22 6.32 -3.40
N ILE A 16 0.84 6.56 -4.65
CA ILE A 16 0.28 7.85 -5.10
C ILE A 16 -1.04 8.15 -4.37
N GLY A 17 -1.95 7.17 -4.29
CA GLY A 17 -3.23 7.33 -3.62
C GLY A 17 -3.08 7.64 -2.13
N LYS A 18 -2.13 6.98 -1.44
CA LYS A 18 -1.77 7.32 -0.05
C LYS A 18 -1.31 8.77 0.05
N LYS A 19 -0.38 9.22 -0.80
CA LYS A 19 0.09 10.62 -0.77
C LYS A 19 -1.07 11.60 -0.91
N ASN A 20 -1.94 11.39 -1.90
CA ASN A 20 -3.10 12.25 -2.12
C ASN A 20 -4.10 12.23 -0.96
N LEU A 21 -4.32 11.06 -0.34
CA LEU A 21 -5.16 10.94 0.86
C LEU A 21 -4.59 11.76 2.02
N PHE A 22 -3.30 11.59 2.32
CA PHE A 22 -2.66 12.28 3.45
C PHE A 22 -2.56 13.79 3.21
N ASP A 23 -2.31 14.24 1.97
CA ASP A 23 -2.37 15.66 1.61
C ASP A 23 -3.77 16.26 1.79
N ALA A 24 -4.82 15.46 1.57
CA ALA A 24 -6.20 15.86 1.84
C ALA A 24 -6.49 15.91 3.35
N ILE A 25 -5.95 14.98 4.14
CA ILE A 25 -6.07 14.98 5.60
C ILE A 25 -5.41 16.23 6.19
N GLU A 26 -4.24 16.62 5.70
CA GLU A 26 -3.56 17.85 6.14
C GLU A 26 -4.37 19.13 5.85
N GLN A 27 -5.18 19.12 4.79
CA GLN A 27 -6.06 20.24 4.40
C GLN A 27 -7.44 20.18 5.08
N TRP A 28 -7.77 19.08 5.76
CA TRP A 28 -9.08 18.86 6.35
C TRP A 28 -9.22 19.63 7.67
N THR A 29 -10.31 20.38 7.81
CA THR A 29 -10.60 21.19 9.01
C THR A 29 -11.79 20.67 9.83
N GLY A 30 -12.29 19.47 9.52
CA GLY A 30 -13.40 18.85 10.23
C GLY A 30 -12.94 17.96 11.38
N GLU A 31 -13.70 16.90 11.64
CA GLU A 31 -13.39 15.91 12.66
C GLU A 31 -12.07 15.16 12.38
N PRO A 32 -11.41 14.62 13.43
CA PRO A 32 -10.20 13.83 13.27
C PRO A 32 -10.40 12.63 12.34
N ILE A 33 -9.40 12.34 11.52
CA ILE A 33 -9.38 11.20 10.59
C ILE A 33 -8.40 10.14 11.11
N GLN A 34 -8.87 8.91 11.23
CA GLN A 34 -8.09 7.72 11.53
C GLN A 34 -8.00 6.84 10.28
N VAL A 35 -6.80 6.40 9.93
CA VAL A 35 -6.52 5.63 8.71
C VAL A 35 -6.11 4.21 9.07
N HIS A 36 -6.83 3.22 8.55
CA HIS A 36 -6.55 1.82 8.76
C HIS A 36 -6.10 1.17 7.45
N PHE A 37 -4.88 0.63 7.41
CA PHE A 37 -4.40 -0.08 6.23
C PHE A 37 -4.94 -1.51 6.22
N ARG A 38 -5.62 -1.85 5.14
CA ARG A 38 -6.18 -3.17 4.85
C ARG A 38 -5.33 -3.88 3.82
N THR A 39 -5.04 -5.15 4.07
CA THR A 39 -4.22 -5.95 3.16
C THR A 39 -4.99 -6.29 1.89
N TYR A 40 -4.38 -6.02 0.75
CA TYR A 40 -4.75 -6.59 -0.53
C TYR A 40 -3.51 -7.21 -1.17
N LEU A 41 -3.67 -8.34 -1.84
CA LEU A 41 -2.60 -9.02 -2.58
C LEU A 41 -2.95 -8.99 -4.07
N LEU A 42 -2.18 -8.26 -4.87
CA LEU A 42 -2.35 -8.19 -6.32
C LEU A 42 -1.94 -9.49 -7.02
N SER A 43 -0.93 -10.16 -6.48
CA SER A 43 -0.34 -11.38 -7.03
C SER A 43 -0.03 -12.39 -5.92
N PRO A 44 -1.04 -12.88 -5.18
CA PRO A 44 -0.86 -13.86 -4.10
C PRO A 44 -0.25 -15.18 -4.57
N GLU A 45 -0.32 -15.47 -5.88
CA GLU A 45 0.25 -16.65 -6.52
C GLU A 45 1.77 -16.57 -6.75
N LEU A 46 2.41 -15.42 -6.53
CA LEU A 46 3.86 -15.32 -6.64
C LEU A 46 4.53 -16.21 -5.57
N PRO A 47 5.62 -16.91 -5.92
CA PRO A 47 6.38 -17.67 -4.93
C PRO A 47 6.99 -16.72 -3.88
N LYS A 48 7.35 -17.24 -2.71
CA LYS A 48 7.83 -16.42 -1.57
C LYS A 48 9.02 -15.54 -1.96
N GLU A 49 9.95 -16.09 -2.74
CA GLU A 49 11.12 -15.40 -3.28
C GLU A 49 10.81 -14.39 -4.40
N GLY A 50 9.55 -14.27 -4.82
CA GLY A 50 9.13 -13.43 -5.94
C GLY A 50 9.68 -13.90 -7.29
N LYS A 51 9.61 -13.03 -8.30
CA LYS A 51 10.14 -13.27 -9.64
C LYS A 51 10.89 -12.05 -10.16
N PRO A 52 11.77 -12.19 -11.16
CA PRO A 52 12.29 -11.04 -11.90
C PRO A 52 11.13 -10.14 -12.37
N PHE A 53 11.29 -8.82 -12.24
CA PHE A 53 10.19 -7.87 -12.39
C PHE A 53 9.46 -8.00 -13.73
N PHE A 54 10.20 -8.04 -14.84
CA PHE A 54 9.61 -8.17 -16.18
C PHE A 54 8.97 -9.55 -16.43
N GLU A 55 9.48 -10.61 -15.81
CA GLU A 55 8.86 -11.93 -15.88
C GLU A 55 7.52 -11.96 -15.14
N ALA A 56 7.44 -11.33 -13.97
CA ALA A 56 6.20 -11.20 -13.20
C ALA A 56 5.15 -10.36 -13.94
N MET A 57 5.60 -9.30 -14.63
CA MET A 57 4.73 -8.39 -15.39
C MET A 57 4.31 -8.92 -16.76
N ALA A 58 4.84 -10.04 -17.23
CA ALA A 58 4.57 -10.56 -18.58
C ALA A 58 3.07 -10.84 -18.85
N SER A 59 2.28 -11.14 -17.80
CA SER A 59 0.83 -11.31 -17.91
C SER A 59 0.06 -10.00 -18.17
N LYS A 60 0.70 -8.85 -17.91
CA LYS A 60 0.10 -7.51 -18.08
C LYS A 60 0.28 -6.93 -19.48
N GLY A 61 1.18 -7.47 -20.30
CA GLY A 61 1.37 -7.03 -21.67
C GLY A 61 2.76 -7.30 -22.24
N SER A 62 3.00 -6.82 -23.45
CA SER A 62 4.33 -6.85 -24.08
C SER A 62 5.33 -5.96 -23.32
N PRO A 63 6.66 -6.15 -23.53
CA PRO A 63 7.67 -5.28 -22.93
C PRO A 63 7.43 -3.78 -23.16
N ASP A 64 7.05 -3.39 -24.38
CA ASP A 64 6.74 -1.99 -24.70
C ASP A 64 5.52 -1.47 -23.93
N MET A 65 4.48 -2.30 -23.78
CA MET A 65 3.29 -1.96 -22.99
C MET A 65 3.64 -1.77 -21.52
N ILE A 66 4.47 -2.67 -20.96
CA ILE A 66 4.96 -2.56 -19.58
C ILE A 66 5.75 -1.25 -19.42
N MET A 67 6.67 -0.93 -20.35
CA MET A 67 7.44 0.32 -20.29
C MET A 67 6.57 1.57 -20.37
N GLN A 68 5.48 1.55 -21.16
CA GLN A 68 4.50 2.63 -21.20
C GLN A 68 3.76 2.77 -19.86
N MET A 69 3.35 1.66 -19.23
CA MET A 69 2.71 1.68 -17.90
C MET A 69 3.65 2.27 -16.84
N LEU A 70 4.93 1.86 -16.85
CA LEU A 70 5.94 2.41 -15.94
C LEU A 70 6.15 3.91 -16.18
N THR A 71 6.25 4.34 -17.44
CA THR A 71 6.39 5.75 -17.79
C THR A 71 5.20 6.57 -17.30
N GLN A 72 3.98 6.05 -17.46
CA GLN A 72 2.76 6.71 -17.00
C GLN A 72 2.77 6.91 -15.49
N VAL A 73 3.06 5.85 -14.73
CA VAL A 73 3.03 5.95 -13.26
C VAL A 73 4.19 6.76 -12.71
N THR A 74 5.37 6.74 -13.35
CA THR A 74 6.49 7.64 -13.00
C THR A 74 6.09 9.11 -13.16
N ARG A 75 5.49 9.50 -14.28
CA ARG A 75 5.00 10.88 -14.49
C ARG A 75 3.92 11.27 -13.47
N ALA A 76 3.03 10.35 -13.14
CA ALA A 76 2.00 10.58 -12.12
C ALA A 76 2.61 10.77 -10.72
N GLY A 77 3.65 10.00 -10.39
CA GLY A 77 4.42 10.16 -9.15
C GLY A 77 5.13 11.51 -9.08
N GLU A 78 5.82 11.93 -10.16
CA GLU A 78 6.49 13.23 -10.24
C GLU A 78 5.53 14.39 -9.96
N ALA A 79 4.30 14.33 -10.48
CA ALA A 79 3.28 15.35 -10.25
C ALA A 79 2.89 15.51 -8.76
N VAL A 80 3.16 14.50 -7.92
CA VAL A 80 2.88 14.50 -6.48
C VAL A 80 4.16 14.38 -5.64
N ASN A 81 5.33 14.65 -6.22
CA ASN A 81 6.65 14.58 -5.59
C ASN A 81 7.04 13.19 -5.06
N ILE A 82 6.62 12.13 -5.74
CA ILE A 82 7.02 10.75 -5.47
C ILE A 82 7.93 10.26 -6.61
N PRO A 83 9.25 10.12 -6.37
CA PRO A 83 10.14 9.58 -7.38
C PRO A 83 9.95 8.06 -7.48
N PHE A 84 9.66 7.56 -8.67
CA PHE A 84 9.70 6.12 -8.98
C PHE A 84 10.98 5.77 -9.73
N ARG A 85 11.73 4.81 -9.20
CA ARG A 85 13.00 4.30 -9.73
C ARG A 85 12.87 2.85 -10.14
N PHE A 86 11.96 2.58 -11.09
CA PHE A 86 11.79 1.23 -11.64
C PHE A 86 13.05 0.68 -12.32
N ASP A 87 13.98 1.56 -12.70
CA ASP A 87 15.32 1.17 -13.17
C ASP A 87 16.15 0.43 -12.12
N LYS A 88 15.81 0.56 -10.83
CA LYS A 88 16.43 -0.20 -9.73
C LYS A 88 15.62 -1.42 -9.28
N VAL A 89 14.38 -1.56 -9.74
CA VAL A 89 13.49 -2.65 -9.30
C VAL A 89 13.78 -3.90 -10.12
N GLU A 90 14.58 -4.80 -9.55
CA GLU A 90 14.97 -6.04 -10.24
C GLU A 90 13.91 -7.14 -10.12
N ARG A 91 13.12 -7.12 -9.04
CA ARG A 91 12.19 -8.21 -8.67
C ARG A 91 10.82 -7.67 -8.31
N MET A 92 9.79 -8.47 -8.58
CA MET A 92 8.46 -8.32 -8.00
C MET A 92 8.29 -9.38 -6.90
N PRO A 93 8.28 -8.98 -5.62
CA PRO A 93 8.14 -9.90 -4.50
C PRO A 93 6.71 -10.39 -4.31
N ASN A 94 6.57 -11.51 -3.60
CA ASN A 94 5.34 -11.78 -2.85
C ASN A 94 5.27 -10.81 -1.67
N THR A 95 4.14 -10.12 -1.51
CA THR A 95 4.00 -9.03 -0.54
C THR A 95 3.55 -9.46 0.85
N LEU A 96 3.32 -10.76 1.07
CA LEU A 96 2.80 -11.27 2.33
C LEU A 96 3.69 -10.88 3.52
N ALA A 97 5.02 -11.01 3.40
CA ALA A 97 5.95 -10.65 4.46
C ALA A 97 5.85 -9.16 4.83
N SER A 98 5.78 -8.28 3.82
CA SER A 98 5.60 -6.84 4.04
C SER A 98 4.26 -6.50 4.70
N HIS A 99 3.17 -7.22 4.35
CA HIS A 99 1.87 -7.04 4.98
C HIS A 99 1.87 -7.53 6.44
N GLN A 100 2.57 -8.64 6.72
CA GLN A 100 2.74 -9.11 8.08
C GLN A 100 3.51 -8.09 8.94
N PHE A 101 4.55 -7.45 8.39
CA PHE A 101 5.23 -6.35 9.06
C PHE A 101 4.27 -5.18 9.35
N ILE A 102 3.54 -4.71 8.34
CA ILE A 102 2.56 -3.62 8.49
C ILE A 102 1.53 -3.93 9.58
N LYS A 103 1.02 -5.16 9.65
CA LYS A 103 0.04 -5.58 10.66
C LYS A 103 0.64 -5.85 12.05
N SER A 104 1.96 -6.01 12.14
CA SER A 104 2.65 -6.32 13.41
C SER A 104 2.85 -5.11 14.29
N VAL A 105 2.89 -3.91 13.71
CA VAL A 105 3.21 -2.67 14.43
C VAL A 105 1.97 -2.00 15.01
N PRO A 106 2.13 -1.14 16.03
CA PRO A 106 1.06 -0.29 16.52
C PRO A 106 0.46 0.61 15.42
N GLU A 107 -0.78 1.06 15.62
CA GLU A 107 -1.49 1.84 14.62
C GLU A 107 -0.79 3.18 14.33
N GLU A 108 -0.25 3.81 15.36
CA GLU A 108 0.53 5.05 15.28
C GLU A 108 1.80 4.92 14.42
N ASP A 109 2.33 3.70 14.29
CA ASP A 109 3.53 3.39 13.50
C ASP A 109 3.21 2.90 12.08
N THR A 110 1.97 2.49 11.83
CA THR A 110 1.57 1.82 10.57
C THR A 110 1.84 2.73 9.36
N THR A 111 1.52 4.01 9.46
CA THR A 111 1.70 4.96 8.33
C THR A 111 3.17 5.10 7.93
N ARG A 112 4.07 5.28 8.90
CA ARG A 112 5.51 5.44 8.63
C ARG A 112 6.15 4.14 8.15
N VAL A 113 5.67 2.98 8.60
CA VAL A 113 6.10 1.66 8.09
C VAL A 113 5.70 1.47 6.64
N VAL A 114 4.44 1.78 6.29
CA VAL A 114 3.98 1.74 4.90
C VAL A 114 4.81 2.66 4.01
N ASP A 115 5.14 3.88 4.47
CA ASP A 115 6.02 4.79 3.73
C ASP A 115 7.43 4.24 3.55
N ALA A 116 8.03 3.65 4.59
CA ALA A 116 9.35 3.04 4.51
C ALA A 116 9.39 1.87 3.53
N ILE A 117 8.38 1.00 3.55
CA ILE A 117 8.27 -0.13 2.62
C ILE A 117 8.10 0.37 1.18
N PHE A 118 7.22 1.34 0.95
CA PHE A 118 7.04 1.92 -0.39
C PHE A 118 8.32 2.58 -0.89
N LYS A 119 9.03 3.33 -0.04
CA LYS A 119 10.31 3.94 -0.41
C LYS A 119 11.35 2.87 -0.73
N ALA A 120 11.49 1.85 0.12
CA ALA A 120 12.45 0.77 -0.06
C ALA A 120 12.27 0.09 -1.42
N TYR A 121 11.02 -0.22 -1.80
CA TYR A 121 10.74 -0.86 -3.08
C TYR A 121 10.88 0.10 -4.26
N PHE A 122 10.18 1.24 -4.24
CA PHE A 122 10.03 2.09 -5.43
C PHE A 122 11.16 3.09 -5.65
N GLU A 123 11.95 3.44 -4.64
CA GLU A 123 13.06 4.41 -4.78
C GLU A 123 14.43 3.77 -4.62
N ASP A 124 14.52 2.80 -3.71
CA ASP A 124 15.79 2.17 -3.35
C ASP A 124 15.99 0.85 -4.10
N GLY A 125 14.94 0.27 -4.70
CA GLY A 125 15.01 -0.99 -5.45
C GLY A 125 15.22 -2.22 -4.56
N LYS A 126 14.94 -2.11 -3.26
CA LYS A 126 15.10 -3.22 -2.30
C LYS A 126 13.97 -4.24 -2.49
N ASP A 127 14.30 -5.51 -2.31
CA ASP A 127 13.33 -6.61 -2.32
C ASP A 127 12.56 -6.65 -0.99
N ILE A 128 11.31 -6.16 -1.00
CA ILE A 128 10.44 -6.14 0.19
C ILE A 128 9.76 -7.50 0.49
N GLY A 129 10.08 -8.56 -0.26
CA GLY A 129 9.77 -9.95 0.08
C GLY A 129 10.85 -10.60 0.94
N ASP A 130 12.05 -10.01 0.98
CA ASP A 130 13.15 -10.46 1.84
C ASP A 130 12.96 -10.00 3.29
N VAL A 131 12.93 -10.96 4.21
CA VAL A 131 12.74 -10.71 5.64
C VAL A 131 13.84 -9.81 6.19
N GLU A 132 15.10 -10.01 5.79
CA GLU A 132 16.22 -9.23 6.34
C GLU A 132 16.16 -7.76 5.87
N VAL A 133 15.63 -7.50 4.67
CA VAL A 133 15.32 -6.13 4.22
C VAL A 133 14.27 -5.50 5.12
N LEU A 134 13.17 -6.21 5.40
CA LEU A 134 12.09 -5.68 6.25
C LEU A 134 12.53 -5.44 7.68
N LEU A 135 13.40 -6.29 8.23
CA LEU A 135 13.97 -6.13 9.57
C LEU A 135 14.95 -4.95 9.64
N GLY A 136 15.74 -4.72 8.58
CA GLY A 136 16.53 -3.50 8.47
C GLY A 136 15.66 -2.24 8.47
N LEU A 137 14.50 -2.26 7.80
CA LEU A 137 13.54 -1.15 7.87
C LEU A 137 12.95 -0.97 9.27
N ALA A 138 12.69 -2.06 10.00
CA ALA A 138 12.22 -1.99 11.39
C ALA A 138 13.28 -1.33 12.30
N ASP A 139 14.55 -1.70 12.16
CA ASP A 139 15.66 -1.11 12.92
C ASP A 139 15.86 0.38 12.59
N ASP A 140 15.87 0.73 11.29
CA ASP A 140 15.96 2.13 10.83
C ASP A 140 14.83 3.01 11.40
N LEU A 141 13.67 2.39 11.66
CA LEU A 141 12.49 3.02 12.26
C LEU A 141 12.48 2.97 13.80
N GLY A 142 13.46 2.34 14.45
CA GLY A 142 13.50 2.17 15.90
C GLY A 142 12.37 1.29 16.44
N LEU A 143 11.89 0.34 15.63
CA LEU A 143 10.89 -0.66 16.02
C LEU A 143 11.56 -1.91 16.63
N ASP A 144 10.80 -2.71 17.36
CA ASP A 144 11.28 -3.99 17.89
C ASP A 144 11.47 -5.01 16.75
N VAL A 145 12.73 -5.18 16.35
CA VAL A 145 13.13 -6.09 15.26
C VAL A 145 12.73 -7.54 15.55
N GLU A 146 12.85 -8.01 16.79
CA GLU A 146 12.51 -9.38 17.13
C GLU A 146 11.00 -9.61 17.09
N HIS A 147 10.21 -8.64 17.56
CA HIS A 147 8.75 -8.69 17.42
C HIS A 147 8.32 -8.75 15.95
N VAL A 148 8.93 -7.94 15.07
CA VAL A 148 8.64 -7.97 13.63
C VAL A 148 9.06 -9.30 13.00
N ARG A 149 10.25 -9.81 13.35
CA ARG A 149 10.74 -11.12 12.89
C ARG A 149 9.76 -12.23 13.27
N GLU A 150 9.38 -12.27 14.55
CA GLU A 150 8.43 -13.25 15.05
C GLU A 150 7.05 -13.14 14.40
N ALA A 151 6.60 -11.92 14.09
CA ALA A 151 5.34 -11.71 13.39
C ALA A 151 5.37 -12.32 12.00
N ILE A 152 6.44 -12.10 11.22
CA ILE A 152 6.61 -12.58 9.84
C ILE A 152 6.86 -14.10 9.81
N GLU A 153 7.76 -14.61 10.63
CA GLU A 153 8.18 -16.02 10.60
C GLU A 153 7.12 -16.97 11.16
N ASN A 154 6.37 -16.53 12.18
CA ASN A 154 5.32 -17.34 12.80
C ASN A 154 3.92 -17.01 12.27
N GLU A 155 3.81 -16.19 11.23
CA GLU A 155 2.52 -15.93 10.57
C GLU A 155 1.45 -15.36 11.53
N ARG A 156 1.86 -14.57 12.55
CA ARG A 156 0.99 -14.14 13.66
C ARG A 156 -0.18 -13.25 13.21
N LYS A 157 -0.09 -12.67 12.01
CA LYS A 157 -1.07 -11.74 11.44
C LYS A 157 -1.88 -12.33 10.30
N MET A 158 -1.79 -13.65 10.09
CA MET A 158 -2.51 -14.31 9.00
C MET A 158 -4.02 -14.24 9.13
N ASP A 159 -4.58 -14.37 10.33
CA ASP A 159 -6.04 -14.26 10.52
C ASP A 159 -6.56 -12.87 10.12
N GLU A 160 -5.84 -11.81 10.50
CA GLU A 160 -6.17 -10.43 10.12
C GLU A 160 -6.04 -10.20 8.61
N ILE A 161 -4.97 -10.72 7.99
CA ILE A 161 -4.75 -10.63 6.55
C ILE A 161 -5.83 -11.38 5.77
N GLN A 162 -6.21 -12.59 6.22
CA GLN A 162 -7.28 -13.37 5.60
C GLN A 162 -8.63 -12.67 5.73
N ALA A 163 -8.91 -12.04 6.87
CA ALA A 163 -10.12 -11.25 7.08
C ALA A 163 -10.19 -10.06 6.12
N ASP A 164 -9.10 -9.33 5.91
CA ASP A 164 -9.05 -8.22 4.95
C ASP A 164 -9.27 -8.70 3.51
N ILE A 165 -8.64 -9.82 3.12
CA ILE A 165 -8.82 -10.42 1.79
C ILE A 165 -10.26 -10.91 1.57
N ALA A 166 -10.85 -11.55 2.59
CA ALA A 166 -12.24 -12.00 2.54
C ALA A 166 -13.19 -10.82 2.40
N PHE A 167 -13.00 -9.76 3.19
CA PHE A 167 -13.79 -8.53 3.10
C PHE A 167 -13.68 -7.93 1.70
N ALA A 168 -12.47 -7.81 1.14
CA ALA A 168 -12.27 -7.26 -0.20
C ALA A 168 -13.02 -8.07 -1.27
N ARG A 169 -12.99 -9.40 -1.17
CA ARG A 169 -13.72 -10.29 -2.08
C ARG A 169 -15.23 -10.16 -1.94
N GLU A 170 -15.76 -10.16 -0.71
CA GLU A 170 -17.20 -10.05 -0.44
C GLU A 170 -17.77 -8.71 -0.92
N ASN A 171 -16.96 -7.65 -0.84
CA ASN A 171 -17.32 -6.31 -1.31
C ASN A 171 -16.90 -6.02 -2.76
N GLN A 172 -16.50 -7.06 -3.52
CA GLN A 172 -16.15 -6.95 -4.95
C GLN A 172 -15.04 -5.93 -5.25
N ILE A 173 -14.11 -5.74 -4.32
CA ILE A 173 -12.91 -4.92 -4.50
C ILE A 173 -11.96 -5.69 -5.42
N THR A 174 -11.85 -5.23 -6.66
CA THR A 174 -11.07 -5.88 -7.73
C THR A 174 -9.77 -5.14 -8.08
N GLY A 175 -9.45 -4.07 -7.36
CA GLY A 175 -8.23 -3.29 -7.58
C GLY A 175 -7.94 -2.35 -6.42
N VAL A 176 -6.68 -1.91 -6.34
CA VAL A 176 -6.15 -1.03 -5.29
C VAL A 176 -5.35 0.14 -5.87
N PRO A 177 -5.29 1.30 -5.20
CA PRO A 177 -5.84 1.56 -3.87
C PRO A 177 -7.35 1.67 -3.88
N PHE A 178 -7.99 1.22 -2.80
CA PHE A 178 -9.43 1.35 -2.60
C PHE A 178 -9.67 1.87 -1.19
N PHE A 179 -10.51 2.91 -1.08
CA PHE A 179 -10.75 3.63 0.15
C PHE A 179 -12.20 3.45 0.56
N VAL A 180 -12.45 3.10 1.82
CA VAL A 180 -13.78 3.06 2.43
C VAL A 180 -13.83 4.08 3.56
N ILE A 181 -14.68 5.09 3.43
CA ILE A 181 -14.79 6.22 4.34
C ILE A 181 -16.06 6.04 5.19
N ASN A 182 -15.89 5.95 6.51
CA ASN A 182 -16.91 5.61 7.52
C ASN A 182 -17.80 4.40 7.15
N GLY A 183 -17.31 3.45 6.36
CA GLY A 183 -18.12 2.33 5.87
C GLY A 183 -19.26 2.72 4.93
N LYS A 184 -19.29 3.97 4.43
CA LYS A 184 -20.42 4.55 3.69
C LYS A 184 -20.07 4.95 2.26
N LEU A 185 -18.92 5.60 2.08
CA LEU A 185 -18.44 6.05 0.77
C LEU A 185 -17.22 5.25 0.36
N ALA A 186 -17.16 4.88 -0.92
CA ALA A 186 -16.03 4.17 -1.49
C ALA A 186 -15.40 4.98 -2.62
N LEU A 187 -14.07 5.02 -2.65
CA LEU A 187 -13.28 5.60 -3.74
C LEU A 187 -12.33 4.54 -4.29
N SER A 188 -12.30 4.36 -5.60
CA SER A 188 -11.47 3.36 -6.27
C SER A 188 -10.40 4.03 -7.13
N GLY A 189 -9.14 3.70 -6.87
CA GLY A 189 -7.97 4.26 -7.55
C GLY A 189 -7.39 5.50 -6.85
N ALA A 190 -6.25 5.95 -7.37
CA ALA A 190 -5.49 7.08 -6.82
C ALA A 190 -6.15 8.42 -7.17
N HIS A 191 -7.24 8.75 -6.48
CA HIS A 191 -7.96 10.01 -6.66
C HIS A 191 -7.11 11.23 -6.26
N PRO A 192 -7.34 12.40 -6.88
CA PRO A 192 -6.69 13.64 -6.49
C PRO A 192 -7.23 14.16 -5.15
N VAL A 193 -6.48 15.07 -4.52
CA VAL A 193 -6.77 15.64 -3.19
C VAL A 193 -8.19 16.21 -3.10
N GLU A 194 -8.67 16.90 -4.13
CA GLU A 194 -9.99 17.55 -4.14
C GLU A 194 -11.13 16.54 -4.04
N ASN A 195 -10.92 15.32 -4.56
CA ASN A 195 -11.93 14.27 -4.48
C ASN A 195 -12.03 13.69 -3.07
N PHE A 196 -10.91 13.53 -2.38
CA PHE A 196 -10.90 13.14 -0.96
C PHE A 196 -11.59 14.21 -0.10
N LEU A 197 -11.26 15.49 -0.28
CA LEU A 197 -11.91 16.58 0.45
C LEU A 197 -13.43 16.64 0.21
N LYS A 198 -13.90 16.38 -1.02
CA LYS A 198 -15.33 16.27 -1.32
C LYS A 198 -15.97 15.09 -0.60
N ALA A 199 -15.30 13.93 -0.60
CA ALA A 199 -15.81 12.74 0.08
C ALA A 199 -15.86 12.91 1.60
N PHE A 200 -14.87 13.59 2.20
CA PHE A 200 -14.88 13.94 3.62
C PHE A 200 -16.08 14.82 3.98
N LYS A 201 -16.31 15.91 3.22
CA LYS A 201 -17.49 16.77 3.42
C LYS A 201 -18.80 15.99 3.30
N GLN A 202 -18.92 15.20 2.23
CA GLN A 202 -20.13 14.42 1.98
C GLN A 202 -20.42 13.42 3.10
N VAL A 203 -19.41 12.71 3.62
CA VAL A 203 -19.65 11.72 4.68
C VAL A 203 -20.01 12.38 6.00
N THR A 204 -19.41 13.53 6.33
CA THR A 204 -19.74 14.31 7.54
C THR A 204 -21.18 14.85 7.47
N GLU A 205 -21.63 15.31 6.29
CA GLU A 205 -23.01 15.76 6.06
C GLU A 205 -24.05 14.62 6.16
N MET A 206 -23.66 13.36 5.93
CA MET A 206 -24.53 12.20 6.12
C MET A 206 -24.67 11.78 7.59
N GLU A 207 -23.87 12.33 8.49
CA GLU A 207 -23.83 12.00 9.93
C GLU A 207 -24.41 13.08 10.84
N GLY A 208 -24.59 14.30 10.32
CA GLY A 208 -25.29 15.40 10.97
C GLY A 208 -26.79 15.39 10.71
#